data_AF-A0A7G9W7S5-F1
#
_entry.id   AF-A0A7G9W7S5-F1
#
_cell.length_a   1.000
_cell.length_b   1.000
_cell.length_c   1.000
_cell.angle_alpha   90.00
_cell.angle_beta   90.00
_cell.angle_gamma   90.00
#
_symmetry.space_group_name_H-M   'P 1'
#
loop_
_entity.id
_entity.type
_entity.pdbx_description
1 polymer ?
#
loop_
_entity_poly.entity_id
_entity_poly.type
_entity_poly.pdbx_seq_one_letter_code
_entity_poly.pdbx_strand_id
1 'polypeptide(L)' 'MLRLGCLPIIIFFPLALIAFWIITLLDVLRRHEDSFKNPTDRALWIIVVFFGNFLGAFIYHLFGKNA' A
#
# COMPACT_ATOMS: atom_id res chain seq x y z
N MET A 1 -35.23 -9.27 -4.37
CA MET A 1 -34.56 -9.31 -3.04
C MET A 1 -33.03 -9.42 -3.10
N LEU A 2 -32.37 -9.48 -4.28
CA LEU A 2 -30.92 -9.72 -4.38
C LEU A 2 -30.01 -8.48 -4.23
N ARG A 3 -30.57 -7.25 -4.09
CA ARG A 3 -29.78 -5.99 -4.13
C ARG A 3 -29.35 -5.44 -2.77
N LEU A 4 -29.98 -5.83 -1.65
CA LEU A 4 -29.66 -5.27 -0.32
C LEU A 4 -28.43 -5.90 0.35
N GLY A 5 -28.09 -7.16 0.05
CA GLY A 5 -26.98 -7.86 0.72
C GLY A 5 -25.57 -7.52 0.20
N CYS A 6 -25.43 -7.16 -1.08
CA CYS A 6 -24.12 -6.85 -1.68
C CYS A 6 -23.67 -5.40 -1.49
N LEU A 7 -24.59 -4.50 -1.16
CA LEU A 7 -24.32 -3.07 -0.92
C LEU A 7 -23.21 -2.81 0.12
N PRO A 8 -23.20 -3.44 1.31
CA PRO A 8 -22.12 -3.22 2.27
C PRO A 8 -20.77 -3.70 1.73
N ILE A 9 -20.70 -4.85 1.07
CA ILE A 9 -19.44 -5.39 0.54
C ILE A 9 -18.83 -4.47 -0.52
N ILE A 10 -19.67 -3.91 -1.40
CA ILE A 10 -19.23 -2.98 -2.45
C ILE A 10 -18.67 -1.68 -1.88
N ILE A 11 -19.07 -1.27 -0.67
CA ILE A 11 -18.60 -0.04 -0.01
C ILE A 11 -17.39 -0.32 0.89
N PHE A 12 -17.45 -1.37 1.71
CA PHE A 12 -16.39 -1.71 2.67
C PHE A 12 -15.13 -2.25 2.00
N PHE A 13 -15.25 -2.98 0.89
CA PHE A 13 -14.11 -3.54 0.17
C PHE A 13 -13.17 -2.46 -0.41
N PRO A 14 -13.63 -1.47 -1.19
CA PRO A 14 -12.75 -0.39 -1.66
C PRO A 14 -12.23 0.47 -0.51
N LEU A 15 -13.00 0.67 0.57
CA LEU A 15 -12.50 1.35 1.77
C LEU A 15 -11.29 0.62 2.38
N ALA A 16 -11.38 -0.71 2.49
CA ALA A 16 -10.29 -1.53 3.01
C ALA A 16 -9.06 -1.51 2.08
N LEU A 17 -9.25 -1.51 0.75
CA LEU A 17 -8.17 -1.35 -0.22
C LEU A 17 -7.45 -0.01 -0.08
N ILE A 18 -8.21 1.08 0.07
CA ILE A 18 -7.65 2.43 0.25
C ILE A 18 -6.91 2.50 1.60
N ALA A 19 -7.50 1.96 2.66
CA ALA A 19 -6.85 1.89 3.96
C ALA A 19 -5.54 1.10 3.89
N PHE A 20 -5.52 -0.04 3.21
CA PHE A 20 -4.31 -0.84 2.98
C PHE A 20 -3.24 -0.04 2.24
N TRP A 21 -3.62 0.67 1.17
CA TRP A 21 -2.69 1.52 0.43
C TRP A 21 -2.08 2.63 1.31
N ILE A 22 -2.91 3.36 2.07
CA ILE A 22 -2.45 4.44 2.96
C ILE A 22 -1.52 3.88 4.04
N ILE A 23 -1.88 2.76 4.68
CA ILE A 23 -1.04 2.13 5.70
C ILE A 23 0.32 1.74 5.11
N THR A 24 0.32 1.20 3.89
CA THR A 24 1.56 0.80 3.22
C THR A 24 2.42 2.00 2.85
N LEU A 25 1.80 3.09 2.37
CA LEU A 25 2.50 4.35 2.11
C LEU A 25 3.12 4.93 3.40
N LEU A 26 2.38 4.89 4.51
CA LEU A 26 2.88 5.30 5.82
C LEU A 26 4.00 4.39 6.33
N ASP A 27 3.95 3.09 6.06
CA ASP A 27 5.01 2.13 6.42
C ASP A 27 6.32 2.49 5.68
N VAL A 28 6.25 2.70 4.37
CA VAL A 28 7.39 3.13 3.54
C VAL A 28 7.94 4.47 4.03
N LEU A 29 7.05 5.41 4.34
CA LEU A 29 7.44 6.76 4.75
C LEU A 29 8.02 6.79 6.17
N ARG A 30 7.53 5.93 7.08
CA ARG A 30 8.01 5.83 8.46
C ARG A 30 9.22 4.93 8.63
N ARG A 31 9.52 4.03 7.69
CA ARG A 31 10.78 3.27 7.74
C ARG A 31 11.96 4.22 7.75
N HIS A 32 12.78 4.05 8.78
CA HIS A 32 13.98 4.83 9.01
C HIS A 32 15.02 4.53 7.94
N GLU A 33 15.81 5.54 7.59
CA GLU A 33 16.82 5.48 6.52
C GLU A 33 17.87 4.39 6.76
N ASP A 34 18.09 3.99 8.02
CA ASP A 34 18.99 2.92 8.44
C ASP A 34 18.54 1.50 8.03
N SER A 35 17.25 1.29 7.72
CA SER A 35 16.76 0.00 7.21
C SER A 35 16.99 -0.18 5.71
N PHE A 36 17.19 0.91 4.97
CA PHE A 36 17.41 0.83 3.53
C PHE A 36 18.91 0.90 3.26
N LYS A 37 19.38 -0.08 2.48
CA LYS A 37 20.80 -0.18 2.11
C LYS A 37 21.30 1.06 1.34
N ASN A 38 20.39 1.74 0.64
CA ASN A 38 20.64 3.04 0.02
C ASN A 38 19.47 4.02 0.27
N PRO A 39 19.76 5.31 0.48
CA PRO A 39 18.73 6.34 0.66
C PRO A 39 17.83 6.52 -0.58
N THR A 40 18.34 6.18 -1.76
CA THR A 40 17.59 6.23 -3.03
C THR A 40 16.48 5.17 -3.10
N ASP A 41 16.66 4.01 -2.46
CA ASP A 41 15.69 2.92 -2.51
C ASP A 41 14.38 3.28 -1.82
N ARG A 42 14.46 4.07 -0.74
CA ARG A 42 13.28 4.61 -0.04
C ARG A 42 12.44 5.49 -0.97
N ALA A 43 13.07 6.43 -1.66
CA ALA A 43 12.38 7.33 -2.59
C ALA A 43 11.74 6.55 -3.76
N LEU A 44 12.44 5.53 -4.26
CA LEU A 44 11.93 4.63 -5.30
C LEU A 44 10.68 3.90 -4.83
N TRP A 45 10.68 3.33 -3.62
CA TRP A 45 9.51 2.67 -3.06
C TRP A 45 8.34 3.63 -2.79
N ILE A 46 8.62 4.86 -2.35
CA ILE A 46 7.57 5.88 -2.19
C ILE A 46 6.91 6.16 -3.55
N ILE A 47 7.70 6.33 -4.62
CA ILE A 47 7.18 6.58 -5.97
C ILE A 47 6.37 5.37 -6.47
N VAL A 48 6.90 4.15 -6.29
CA VAL A 48 6.22 2.91 -6.69
C VAL A 48 4.90 2.73 -5.95
N VAL A 49 4.85 2.96 -4.64
CA VAL A 49 3.63 2.83 -3.83
C VAL A 49 2.66 3.97 -4.14
N PHE A 50 3.14 5.21 -4.34
CA PHE A 50 2.31 6.37 -4.64
C PHE A 50 1.67 6.28 -6.04
N PHE A 51 2.47 6.02 -7.09
CA PHE A 51 1.97 5.90 -8.48
C PHE A 51 1.34 4.54 -8.77
N GLY A 52 1.90 3.46 -8.22
CA GLY A 52 1.36 2.12 -8.38
C GLY A 52 0.09 1.87 -7.57
N ASN A 53 -0.27 2.81 -6.69
CA ASN A 53 -1.43 2.74 -5.81
C ASN A 53 -1.52 1.36 -5.14
N PHE A 54 -2.61 0.62 -5.34
CA PHE A 54 -2.76 -0.72 -4.80
C PHE A 54 -1.69 -1.72 -5.28
N LEU A 55 -1.33 -1.69 -6.56
CA LEU A 55 -0.32 -2.59 -7.13
C LEU A 55 1.06 -2.30 -6.53
N GLY A 56 1.38 -1.01 -6.38
CA GLY A 56 2.62 -0.54 -5.75
C GLY A 56 2.72 -0.95 -4.28
N ALA A 57 1.64 -0.76 -3.52
CA ALA A 57 1.54 -1.23 -2.14
C ALA A 57 1.70 -2.76 -2.01
N PHE A 58 1.08 -3.52 -2.92
CA PHE A 58 1.18 -4.98 -2.93
C PHE A 58 2.61 -5.46 -3.23
N ILE A 59 3.25 -4.87 -4.24
CA ILE A 59 4.64 -5.19 -4.61
C ILE A 59 5.60 -4.80 -3.47
N TYR A 60 5.39 -3.65 -2.82
CA TYR A 60 6.17 -3.26 -1.65
C TYR A 60 6.04 -4.27 -0.52
N HIS A 61 4.83 -4.75 -0.25
CA HIS A 61 4.63 -5.72 0.82
C HIS A 61 5.30 -7.07 0.54
N LEU A 62 5.38 -7.48 -0.72
CA LEU A 62 6.03 -8.74 -1.13
C LEU A 62 7.56 -8.63 -1.21
N PHE A 63 8.07 -7.55 -1.80
CA PHE A 63 9.49 -7.42 -2.14
C PHE A 63 10.17 -6.32 -1.33
N GLY A 64 9.55 -5.14 -1.20
CA GLY A 64 10.14 -3.98 -0.52
C GLY A 64 10.25 -4.12 0.99
N LYS A 65 9.45 -4.99 1.60
CA LYS A 65 9.51 -5.24 3.04
C LYS A 65 10.75 -6.04 3.44
N ASN A 66 11.27 -6.90 2.56
CA ASN A 66 12.39 -7.81 2.79
C ASN A 66 13.67 -7.43 2.04
N ALA A 67 13.63 -6.35 1.24
CA ALA A 67 14.78 -5.77 0.54
C ALA A 67 15.55 -4.81 1.45
#